data_AF-A0A4Z0A574-F1
#
_entry.id   AF-A0A4Z0A574-F1
#
_cell.length_a   1.000
_cell.length_b   1.000
_cell.length_c   1.000
_cell.angle_alpha   90.00
_cell.angle_beta   90.00
_cell.angle_gamma   90.00
#
_symmetry.space_group_name_H-M   'P 1'
#
loop_
_entity.id
_entity.type
_entity.pdbx_description
1 polymer ?
#
loop_
_entity_poly.entity_id
_entity_poly.type
_entity_poly.pdbx_seq_one_letter_code
_entity_poly.pdbx_strand_id
1 'polypeptide(L)'
;MAAPLRTAFKKSASPFARSAVQARFASTAAKPQTLKERLTELIPQTTEFVKKVRAEHGKKAFGPVVVDQLYGGMRGLPALIWEGSVLDPEEGIRFRGKTIHEIQAQLPKAPGGSEPLPEGLFWLLVTGEVPTAEQVAELSKEWAARAAIPEFVEELLDRCPPTLHPMSQFSLAVTAVRVATGQTRVDTNFTTRLYIAQPRLRVREGLRPGYFQEGLLGPTFEDSMDLIAKLPNIAGRIYRNVYGKGKLPAIDLQKDYAHNLANLLGFGENGAFVELMRLYITIHSDHEGGNVSAHAGKLVGSALSDPFLSYAAALNGLAGPLHGLANQEVLVWLTKMQSKIGVDASDDAVK
;
A
#
# COMPACT_ATOMS: atom_id res chain seq x y z
N MET A 1 -72.90 71.22 -22.61
CA MET A 1 -73.21 71.82 -21.30
C MET A 1 -73.04 70.76 -20.23
N ALA A 2 -72.59 71.17 -19.05
CA ALA A 2 -72.43 70.41 -17.80
C ALA A 2 -71.22 69.45 -17.68
N ALA A 3 -70.17 69.96 -17.03
CA ALA A 3 -69.24 69.23 -16.16
C ALA A 3 -69.98 68.85 -14.83
N PRO A 4 -69.45 68.06 -13.86
CA PRO A 4 -68.02 67.93 -13.53
C PRO A 4 -67.47 66.52 -13.20
N LEU A 5 -66.15 66.43 -13.29
CA LEU A 5 -65.31 65.31 -12.88
C LEU A 5 -65.33 65.10 -11.36
N ARG A 6 -65.47 63.85 -10.94
CA ARG A 6 -65.18 63.38 -9.58
C ARG A 6 -63.83 62.65 -9.54
N THR A 7 -63.02 63.07 -8.58
CA THR A 7 -61.74 62.49 -8.15
C THR A 7 -61.89 61.08 -7.56
N ALA A 8 -61.01 60.16 -7.92
CA ALA A 8 -60.74 58.95 -7.14
C ALA A 8 -59.25 58.59 -7.22
N PHE A 9 -58.56 58.71 -6.09
CA PHE A 9 -57.20 58.26 -5.85
C PHE A 9 -57.07 56.75 -6.14
N LYS A 10 -56.22 56.36 -7.11
CA LYS A 10 -55.74 54.99 -7.25
C LYS A 10 -54.37 54.86 -6.59
N LYS A 11 -54.30 54.08 -5.51
CA LYS A 11 -53.05 53.65 -4.87
C LYS A 11 -52.25 52.78 -5.85
N SER A 12 -51.06 53.25 -6.21
CA SER A 12 -50.03 52.48 -6.91
C SER A 12 -49.40 51.49 -5.93
N ALA A 13 -49.56 50.19 -6.16
CA ALA A 13 -48.80 49.15 -5.50
C ALA A 13 -47.57 48.81 -6.37
N SER A 14 -46.37 49.20 -5.92
CA SER A 14 -45.11 48.73 -6.51
C SER A 14 -44.75 47.34 -5.95
N PRO A 15 -44.22 46.41 -6.75
CA PRO A 15 -43.72 45.15 -6.22
C PRO A 15 -42.29 45.37 -5.70
N PHE A 16 -42.12 45.48 -4.39
CA PHE A 16 -40.79 45.30 -3.80
C PHE A 16 -40.45 43.81 -3.80
N ALA A 17 -39.63 43.41 -4.77
CA ALA A 17 -38.99 42.11 -4.82
C ALA A 17 -38.12 41.92 -3.57
N ARG A 18 -38.48 40.95 -2.72
CA ARG A 18 -37.62 40.49 -1.64
C ARG A 18 -36.45 39.74 -2.25
N SER A 19 -35.29 40.39 -2.33
CA SER A 19 -34.01 39.72 -2.58
C SER A 19 -33.71 38.81 -1.38
N ALA A 20 -33.99 37.53 -1.52
CA ALA A 20 -33.53 36.53 -0.56
C ALA A 20 -32.03 36.33 -0.79
N VAL A 21 -31.22 36.96 0.06
CA VAL A 21 -29.79 36.64 0.17
C VAL A 21 -29.71 35.22 0.71
N GLN A 22 -29.58 34.24 -0.19
CA GLN A 22 -29.13 32.89 0.17
C GLN A 22 -27.70 33.02 0.68
N ALA A 23 -27.54 33.08 1.99
CA ALA A 23 -26.27 32.83 2.64
C ALA A 23 -25.85 31.40 2.26
N ARG A 24 -24.96 31.27 1.27
CA ARG A 24 -24.23 30.03 1.04
C ARG A 24 -23.34 29.83 2.26
N PHE A 25 -23.80 29.01 3.20
CA PHE A 25 -22.91 28.39 4.16
C PHE A 25 -21.99 27.45 3.37
N ALA A 26 -20.90 27.99 2.85
CA ALA A 26 -19.75 27.18 2.49
C ALA A 26 -19.23 26.61 3.81
N SER A 27 -19.65 25.37 4.11
CA SER A 27 -18.93 24.53 5.06
C SER A 27 -17.49 24.50 4.57
N THR A 28 -16.59 25.22 5.25
CA THR A 28 -15.16 24.96 5.16
C THR A 28 -14.92 23.64 5.89
N ALA A 29 -15.33 22.53 5.26
CA ALA A 29 -14.91 21.22 5.72
C ALA A 29 -13.38 21.26 5.71
N ALA A 30 -12.77 21.14 6.90
CA ALA A 30 -11.33 21.04 7.00
C ALA A 30 -10.88 19.90 6.08
N LYS A 31 -9.90 20.17 5.22
CA LYS A 31 -9.33 19.14 4.36
C LYS A 31 -8.87 17.98 5.24
N PRO A 32 -9.18 16.72 4.91
CA PRO A 32 -8.67 15.58 5.66
C PRO A 32 -7.16 15.68 5.77
N GLN A 33 -6.62 15.36 6.94
CA GLN A 33 -5.18 15.30 7.13
C GLN A 33 -4.60 14.19 6.25
N THR A 34 -3.54 14.51 5.50
CA THR A 34 -2.89 13.54 4.62
C THR A 34 -2.13 12.48 5.43
N LEU A 35 -1.92 11.30 4.83
CA LEU A 35 -1.14 10.22 5.48
C LEU A 35 0.26 10.69 5.88
N LYS A 36 0.92 11.49 5.03
CA LYS A 36 2.27 12.01 5.28
C LYS A 36 2.30 12.99 6.45
N GLU A 37 1.33 13.89 6.55
CA GLU A 37 1.20 14.82 7.67
C GLU A 37 0.98 14.05 8.98
N ARG A 38 0.06 13.09 8.98
CA ARG A 38 -0.21 12.26 10.16
C ARG A 38 1.01 11.46 10.60
N LEU A 39 1.69 10.82 9.66
CA LEU A 39 2.92 10.08 9.94
C LEU A 39 4.01 11.00 10.53
N THR A 40 4.14 12.22 10.02
CA THR A 40 5.11 13.21 10.52
C THR A 40 4.86 13.57 11.99
N GLU A 41 3.60 13.63 12.41
CA GLU A 41 3.23 13.88 13.82
C GLU A 41 3.52 12.71 14.76
N LEU A 42 3.46 11.47 14.24
CA LEU A 42 3.66 10.24 15.01
C LEU A 42 5.14 9.85 15.18
N ILE A 43 5.99 10.22 14.22
CA ILE A 43 7.43 9.87 14.22
C ILE A 43 8.16 10.34 15.49
N PRO A 44 8.02 11.58 15.98
CA PRO A 44 8.70 12.02 17.19
C PRO A 44 8.32 11.21 18.43
N GLN A 45 7.04 10.86 18.56
CA GLN A 45 6.52 10.08 19.68
C GLN A 45 7.13 8.67 19.69
N THR A 46 7.16 8.03 18.53
CA THR A 46 7.76 6.70 18.35
C THR A 46 9.27 6.74 18.60
N THR A 47 9.94 7.80 18.15
CA THR A 47 11.38 7.99 18.34
C THR A 47 11.73 8.11 19.83
N GLU A 48 10.97 8.89 20.59
CA GLU A 48 11.14 9.01 22.03
C GLU A 48 10.83 7.71 22.77
N PHE A 49 9.78 6.98 22.34
CA PHE A 49 9.49 5.65 22.88
C PHE A 49 10.67 4.68 22.69
N VAL A 50 11.22 4.58 21.49
CA VAL A 50 12.39 3.71 21.21
C VAL A 50 13.62 4.14 22.03
N LYS A 51 13.87 5.45 22.16
CA LYS A 51 14.96 5.96 23.02
C LYS A 51 14.77 5.53 24.47
N LYS A 52 13.54 5.67 25.01
CA LYS A 52 13.19 5.26 26.37
C LYS A 52 13.40 3.76 26.58
N VAL A 53 12.86 2.92 25.69
CA VAL A 53 13.01 1.46 25.76
C VAL A 53 14.50 1.06 25.74
N ARG A 54 15.31 1.68 24.88
CA ARG A 54 16.76 1.41 24.82
C ARG A 54 17.50 1.89 26.07
N ALA A 55 17.09 3.00 26.67
CA ALA A 55 17.68 3.49 27.91
C ALA A 55 17.37 2.57 29.10
N GLU A 56 16.12 2.10 29.21
CA GLU A 56 15.64 1.26 30.30
C GLU A 56 16.05 -0.22 30.16
N HIS A 57 16.10 -0.73 28.93
CA HIS A 57 16.21 -2.17 28.66
C HIS A 57 17.32 -2.56 27.67
N GLY A 58 18.13 -1.62 27.16
CA GLY A 58 19.11 -1.90 26.10
C GLY A 58 20.22 -2.89 26.44
N LYS A 59 20.40 -3.25 27.72
CA LYS A 59 21.34 -4.29 28.19
C LYS A 59 20.65 -5.60 28.59
N LYS A 60 19.32 -5.69 28.50
CA LYS A 60 18.56 -6.88 28.87
C LYS A 60 18.67 -7.92 27.75
N ALA A 61 19.01 -9.15 28.11
CA ALA A 61 19.08 -10.27 27.17
C ALA A 61 17.67 -10.83 26.90
N PHE A 62 17.41 -11.24 25.67
CA PHE A 62 16.21 -12.01 25.30
C PHE A 62 16.36 -13.52 25.57
N GLY A 63 17.57 -13.97 25.93
CA GLY A 63 17.92 -15.37 26.20
C GLY A 63 19.34 -15.69 25.70
N PRO A 64 19.89 -16.86 26.04
CA PRO A 64 21.16 -17.32 25.47
C PRO A 64 20.96 -17.76 24.01
N VAL A 65 21.99 -17.57 23.18
CA VAL A 65 22.05 -18.13 21.82
C VAL A 65 22.70 -19.52 21.89
N VAL A 66 22.07 -20.52 21.29
CA VAL A 66 22.59 -21.90 21.24
C VAL A 66 23.04 -22.29 19.83
N VAL A 67 23.92 -23.31 19.75
CA VAL A 67 24.55 -23.76 18.50
C VAL A 67 23.51 -24.15 17.44
N ASP A 68 22.45 -24.86 17.83
CA ASP A 68 21.40 -25.29 16.90
C ASP A 68 20.62 -24.13 16.26
N GLN A 69 20.52 -22.98 16.94
CA GLN A 69 19.90 -21.80 16.34
C GLN A 69 20.75 -21.22 15.22
N LEU A 70 22.09 -21.34 15.31
CA LEU A 70 23.00 -20.86 14.27
C LEU A 70 22.96 -21.76 13.03
N TYR A 71 23.01 -23.08 13.22
CA TYR A 71 22.91 -24.03 12.11
C TYR A 71 21.48 -24.14 11.54
N GLY A 72 20.46 -23.92 12.37
CA GLY A 72 19.05 -24.01 12.02
C GLY A 72 18.43 -22.75 11.43
N GLY A 73 19.25 -21.76 11.03
CA GLY A 73 18.76 -20.55 10.39
C GLY A 73 17.99 -19.62 11.34
N MET A 74 18.52 -19.35 12.52
CA MET A 74 17.95 -18.47 13.56
C MET A 74 16.60 -18.95 14.11
N ARG A 75 16.28 -20.25 14.02
CA ARG A 75 15.03 -20.81 14.53
C ARG A 75 14.83 -20.49 16.02
N GLY A 76 13.72 -19.82 16.35
CA GLY A 76 13.39 -19.44 17.73
C GLY A 76 14.26 -18.33 18.32
N LEU A 77 15.08 -17.66 17.51
CA LEU A 77 15.86 -16.50 17.94
C LEU A 77 15.08 -15.21 17.67
N PRO A 78 14.84 -14.36 18.69
CA PRO A 78 14.32 -13.01 18.48
C PRO A 78 15.36 -12.15 17.75
N ALA A 79 15.30 -12.13 16.41
CA ALA A 79 16.38 -11.59 15.57
C ALA A 79 16.16 -10.14 15.11
N LEU A 80 14.91 -9.66 15.05
CA LEU A 80 14.61 -8.30 14.58
C LEU A 80 13.31 -7.75 15.18
N ILE A 81 13.15 -6.43 15.06
CA ILE A 81 11.92 -5.70 15.42
C ILE A 81 11.08 -5.47 14.17
N TRP A 82 9.79 -5.81 14.28
CA TRP A 82 8.77 -5.58 13.27
C TRP A 82 7.50 -5.03 13.94
N GLU A 83 7.05 -3.85 13.52
CA GLU A 83 6.02 -3.09 14.24
C GLU A 83 4.62 -3.24 13.62
N GLY A 84 4.53 -3.67 12.36
CA GLY A 84 3.29 -3.68 11.59
C GLY A 84 2.32 -4.77 12.03
N SER A 85 2.84 -5.96 12.34
CA SER A 85 2.06 -7.12 12.73
C SER A 85 2.82 -8.04 13.70
N VAL A 86 2.05 -8.78 14.51
CA VAL A 86 2.54 -9.78 15.47
C VAL A 86 1.57 -10.96 15.47
N LEU A 87 2.11 -12.17 15.49
CA LEU A 87 1.32 -13.40 15.57
C LEU A 87 0.93 -13.69 17.02
N ASP A 88 -0.38 -13.73 17.28
CA ASP A 88 -0.93 -14.27 18.52
C ASP A 88 -1.13 -15.79 18.37
N PRO A 89 -0.69 -16.62 19.34
CA PRO A 89 -0.81 -18.06 19.24
C PRO A 89 -2.26 -18.57 19.25
N GLU A 90 -3.21 -17.80 19.77
CA GLU A 90 -4.63 -18.19 19.87
C GLU A 90 -5.49 -17.49 18.82
N GLU A 91 -5.26 -16.19 18.61
CA GLU A 91 -6.11 -15.37 17.72
C GLU A 91 -5.53 -15.21 16.30
N GLY A 92 -4.33 -15.74 16.05
CA GLY A 92 -3.64 -15.62 14.78
C GLY A 92 -3.00 -14.25 14.56
N ILE A 93 -2.77 -13.89 13.30
CA ILE A 93 -2.04 -12.66 12.96
C ILE A 93 -2.84 -11.41 13.35
N ARG A 94 -2.17 -10.46 14.00
CA ARG A 94 -2.74 -9.15 14.32
C ARG A 94 -2.01 -8.05 13.57
N PHE A 95 -2.75 -7.13 12.96
CA PHE A 95 -2.19 -5.93 12.34
C PHE A 95 -2.37 -4.75 13.29
N ARG A 96 -1.25 -4.21 13.80
CA ARG A 96 -1.25 -3.17 14.84
C ARG A 96 -2.17 -3.51 16.03
N GLY A 97 -2.12 -4.77 16.46
CA GLY A 97 -2.91 -5.29 17.58
C GLY A 97 -4.36 -5.68 17.25
N LYS A 98 -4.82 -5.50 16.01
CA LYS A 98 -6.19 -5.85 15.59
C LYS A 98 -6.24 -7.20 14.89
N THR A 99 -7.21 -8.03 15.27
CA THR A 99 -7.51 -9.30 14.60
C THR A 99 -8.08 -9.07 13.19
N ILE A 100 -8.09 -10.12 12.36
CA ILE A 100 -8.70 -10.07 11.03
C ILE A 100 -10.19 -9.70 11.11
N HIS A 101 -10.92 -10.22 12.09
CA HIS A 101 -12.35 -9.91 12.28
C HIS A 101 -12.58 -8.44 12.64
N GLU A 102 -11.74 -7.86 13.50
CA GLU A 102 -11.80 -6.43 13.82
C GLU A 102 -11.48 -5.57 12.59
N ILE A 103 -10.55 -6.00 11.75
CA ILE A 103 -10.20 -5.31 10.49
C ILE A 103 -11.38 -5.33 9.52
N GLN A 104 -12.02 -6.48 9.32
CA GLN A 104 -13.22 -6.60 8.49
C GLN A 104 -14.35 -5.71 9.03
N ALA A 105 -14.48 -5.58 10.35
CA ALA A 105 -15.52 -4.74 10.95
C ALA A 105 -15.21 -3.23 10.85
N GLN A 106 -13.96 -2.82 11.12
CA GLN A 106 -13.59 -1.42 11.35
C GLN A 106 -13.04 -0.71 10.11
N LEU A 107 -12.40 -1.40 9.17
CA LEU A 107 -11.82 -0.73 8.01
C LEU A 107 -12.89 -0.29 7.01
N PRO A 108 -12.71 0.87 6.36
CA PRO A 108 -13.56 1.33 5.27
C PRO A 108 -13.63 0.31 4.12
N LYS A 109 -14.81 0.23 3.53
CA LYS A 109 -15.14 -0.63 2.39
C LYS A 109 -15.47 0.24 1.18
N ALA A 110 -15.38 -0.31 -0.03
CA ALA A 110 -15.86 0.40 -1.22
C ALA A 110 -17.37 0.68 -1.13
N PRO A 111 -17.89 1.72 -1.81
CA PRO A 111 -19.33 1.94 -1.90
C PRO A 111 -20.05 0.73 -2.48
N GLY A 112 -20.96 0.13 -1.70
CA GLY A 112 -21.65 -1.10 -2.07
C GLY A 112 -20.82 -2.39 -1.99
N GLY A 113 -19.58 -2.31 -1.48
CA GLY A 113 -18.72 -3.46 -1.19
C GLY A 113 -18.88 -3.96 0.25
N SER A 114 -18.41 -5.18 0.47
CA SER A 114 -18.42 -5.92 1.74
C SER A 114 -17.03 -6.14 2.33
N GLU A 115 -15.98 -6.12 1.52
CA GLU A 115 -14.61 -6.39 1.97
C GLU A 115 -13.80 -5.11 2.26
N PRO A 116 -12.88 -5.16 3.24
CA PRO A 116 -12.05 -4.03 3.62
C PRO A 116 -11.12 -3.60 2.47
N LEU A 117 -10.90 -2.28 2.34
CA LEU A 117 -10.01 -1.75 1.33
C LEU A 117 -8.53 -1.88 1.76
N PRO A 118 -7.63 -2.35 0.87
CA PRO A 118 -6.19 -2.44 1.16
C PRO A 118 -5.54 -1.11 1.56
N GLU A 119 -6.02 0.00 1.00
CA GLU A 119 -5.66 1.37 1.38
C GLU A 119 -5.85 1.60 2.87
N GLY A 120 -6.99 1.14 3.40
CA GLY A 120 -7.33 1.28 4.82
C GLY A 120 -6.37 0.49 5.71
N LEU A 121 -5.96 -0.70 5.25
CA LEU A 121 -4.99 -1.50 5.98
C LEU A 121 -3.60 -0.88 5.92
N PHE A 122 -3.17 -0.35 4.77
CA PHE A 122 -1.89 0.36 4.68
C PHE A 122 -1.83 1.56 5.63
N TRP A 123 -2.91 2.35 5.72
CA TRP A 123 -3.01 3.43 6.69
C TRP A 123 -2.85 2.91 8.13
N LEU A 124 -3.57 1.84 8.49
CA LEU A 124 -3.45 1.21 9.80
C LEU A 124 -2.01 0.77 10.06
N LEU A 125 -1.36 0.08 9.14
CA LEU A 125 0.01 -0.41 9.30
C LEU A 125 1.01 0.74 9.50
N VAL A 126 0.84 1.85 8.80
CA VAL A 126 1.76 3.00 8.88
C VAL A 126 1.52 3.85 10.14
N THR A 127 0.26 4.02 10.56
CA THR A 127 -0.10 4.97 11.63
C THR A 127 -0.45 4.31 12.97
N GLY A 128 -0.88 3.05 12.96
CA GLY A 128 -1.51 2.39 14.12
C GLY A 128 -2.99 2.75 14.31
N GLU A 129 -3.57 3.57 13.42
CA GLU A 129 -4.91 4.14 13.57
C GLU A 129 -5.86 3.61 12.50
N VAL A 130 -7.15 3.47 12.82
CA VAL A 130 -8.19 3.13 11.83
C VAL A 130 -8.52 4.39 11.03
N PRO A 131 -8.37 4.39 9.70
CA PRO A 131 -8.67 5.56 8.88
C PRO A 131 -10.17 5.80 8.71
N THR A 132 -10.52 7.05 8.41
CA THR A 132 -11.87 7.40 7.94
C THR A 132 -12.05 7.04 6.46
N ALA A 133 -13.31 7.00 6.01
CA ALA A 133 -13.63 6.73 4.60
C ALA A 133 -13.03 7.80 3.66
N GLU A 134 -12.97 9.06 4.10
CA GLU A 134 -12.38 10.17 3.35
C GLU A 134 -10.87 9.99 3.20
N GLN A 135 -10.17 9.61 4.27
CA GLN A 135 -8.73 9.33 4.22
C GLN A 135 -8.40 8.18 3.26
N VAL A 136 -9.20 7.11 3.29
CA VAL A 136 -9.07 5.99 2.35
C VAL A 136 -9.33 6.44 0.91
N ALA A 137 -10.36 7.23 0.67
CA ALA A 137 -10.68 7.73 -0.67
C ALA A 137 -9.59 8.66 -1.23
N GLU A 138 -8.96 9.48 -0.39
CA GLU A 138 -7.81 10.30 -0.78
C GLU A 138 -6.59 9.44 -1.11
N LEU A 139 -6.31 8.41 -0.30
CA LEU A 139 -5.21 7.48 -0.54
C LEU A 139 -5.39 6.68 -1.84
N SER A 140 -6.61 6.20 -2.14
CA SER A 140 -6.91 5.55 -3.42
C SER A 140 -6.61 6.46 -4.61
N LYS A 141 -7.01 7.74 -4.54
CA LYS A 141 -6.74 8.74 -5.60
C LYS A 141 -5.25 9.01 -5.74
N GLU A 142 -4.53 9.10 -4.62
CA GLU A 142 -3.09 9.34 -4.61
C GLU A 142 -2.34 8.18 -5.28
N TRP A 143 -2.66 6.93 -4.94
CA TRP A 143 -2.07 5.77 -5.61
C TRP A 143 -2.44 5.70 -7.08
N ALA A 144 -3.70 5.95 -7.46
CA ALA A 144 -4.10 5.96 -8.85
C ALA A 144 -3.32 7.02 -9.67
N ALA A 145 -3.06 8.20 -9.09
CA ALA A 145 -2.29 9.27 -9.72
C ALA A 145 -0.79 8.93 -9.87
N ARG A 146 -0.22 8.13 -8.97
CA ARG A 146 1.20 7.71 -8.97
C ARG A 146 1.47 6.44 -9.78
N ALA A 147 0.43 5.78 -10.30
CA ALA A 147 0.50 4.42 -10.84
C ALA A 147 1.22 4.29 -12.20
N ALA A 148 1.44 5.40 -12.92
CA ALA A 148 2.08 5.37 -14.22
C ALA A 148 3.50 4.77 -14.13
N ILE A 149 3.79 3.83 -15.03
CA ILE A 149 5.14 3.30 -15.20
C ILE A 149 5.80 3.92 -16.45
N PRO A 150 7.14 3.99 -16.47
CA PRO A 150 7.90 4.59 -17.57
C PRO A 150 7.87 3.69 -18.81
N GLU A 151 7.87 4.29 -19.99
CA GLU A 151 7.81 3.57 -21.27
C GLU A 151 8.91 2.50 -21.41
N PHE A 152 10.15 2.78 -21.01
CA PHE A 152 11.22 1.77 -21.10
C PHE A 152 10.97 0.54 -20.22
N VAL A 153 10.23 0.67 -19.11
CA VAL A 153 9.84 -0.47 -18.25
C VAL A 153 8.74 -1.27 -18.91
N GLU A 154 7.80 -0.59 -19.57
CA GLU A 154 6.78 -1.25 -20.39
C GLU A 154 7.44 -2.09 -21.49
N GLU A 155 8.37 -1.49 -22.25
CA GLU A 155 9.11 -2.20 -23.28
C GLU A 155 9.95 -3.35 -22.73
N LEU A 156 10.55 -3.19 -21.55
CA LEU A 156 11.32 -4.24 -20.89
C LEU A 156 10.43 -5.47 -20.58
N LEU A 157 9.22 -5.23 -20.07
CA LEU A 157 8.24 -6.27 -19.78
C LEU A 157 7.70 -6.93 -21.05
N ASP A 158 7.45 -6.14 -22.09
CA ASP A 158 6.91 -6.63 -23.37
C ASP A 158 7.93 -7.48 -24.15
N ARG A 159 9.23 -7.27 -23.91
CA ARG A 159 10.33 -8.05 -24.52
C ARG A 159 10.73 -9.28 -23.69
N CYS A 160 10.18 -9.48 -22.49
CA CYS A 160 10.47 -10.67 -21.70
C CYS A 160 10.00 -11.92 -22.45
N PRO A 161 10.81 -13.00 -22.54
CA PRO A 161 10.36 -14.22 -23.18
C PRO A 161 9.22 -14.84 -22.36
N PRO A 162 8.23 -15.49 -23.00
CA PRO A 162 7.09 -16.08 -22.30
C PRO A 162 7.48 -17.19 -21.32
N THR A 163 8.68 -17.76 -21.46
CA THR A 163 9.25 -18.77 -20.56
C THR A 163 9.89 -18.18 -19.30
N LEU A 164 10.13 -16.85 -19.24
CA LEU A 164 10.67 -16.23 -18.03
C LEU A 164 9.59 -16.20 -16.95
N HIS A 165 9.90 -16.77 -15.79
CA HIS A 165 8.94 -16.90 -14.70
C HIS A 165 8.35 -15.54 -14.29
N PRO A 166 7.02 -15.42 -14.05
CA PRO A 166 6.39 -14.14 -13.72
C PRO A 166 7.03 -13.38 -12.56
N MET A 167 7.47 -14.09 -11.50
CA MET A 167 8.17 -13.45 -10.37
C MET A 167 9.53 -12.85 -10.77
N SER A 168 10.24 -13.46 -11.73
CA SER A 168 11.49 -12.92 -12.25
C SER A 168 11.25 -11.67 -13.09
N GLN A 169 10.19 -11.67 -13.92
CA GLN A 169 9.75 -10.47 -14.65
C GLN A 169 9.37 -9.35 -13.67
N PHE A 170 8.70 -9.71 -12.57
CA PHE A 170 8.24 -8.76 -11.57
C PHE A 170 9.41 -8.11 -10.83
N SER A 171 10.36 -8.90 -10.31
CA SER A 171 11.56 -8.37 -9.67
C SER A 171 12.40 -7.53 -10.64
N LEU A 172 12.51 -7.93 -11.91
CA LEU A 172 13.22 -7.18 -12.94
C LEU A 172 12.59 -5.80 -13.14
N ALA A 173 11.28 -5.74 -13.33
CA ALA A 173 10.56 -4.49 -13.54
C ALA A 173 10.64 -3.56 -12.32
N VAL A 174 10.44 -4.08 -11.10
CA VAL A 174 10.60 -3.29 -9.87
C VAL A 174 12.00 -2.68 -9.77
N THR A 175 13.04 -3.48 -10.09
CA THR A 175 14.43 -2.99 -10.11
C THR A 175 14.63 -1.90 -11.17
N ALA A 176 13.97 -2.02 -12.32
CA ALA A 176 14.09 -1.08 -13.44
C ALA A 176 13.33 0.24 -13.23
N VAL A 177 12.15 0.22 -12.59
CA VAL A 177 11.34 1.42 -12.30
C VAL A 177 12.14 2.47 -11.51
N ARG A 178 13.08 2.01 -10.67
CA ARG A 178 14.05 2.86 -9.96
C ARG A 178 14.71 3.92 -10.85
N VAL A 179 15.04 3.57 -12.10
CA VAL A 179 15.80 4.45 -13.02
C VAL A 179 14.96 5.62 -13.52
N ALA A 180 13.63 5.49 -13.51
CA ALA A 180 12.74 6.46 -14.13
C ALA A 180 12.19 7.54 -13.22
N THR A 181 12.41 7.43 -11.92
CA THR A 181 12.29 8.60 -11.05
C THR A 181 13.44 9.59 -11.30
N GLY A 182 14.35 9.29 -12.24
CA GLY A 182 15.44 10.14 -12.69
C GLY A 182 15.16 10.92 -13.98
N GLN A 183 14.09 11.73 -14.04
CA GLN A 183 13.96 12.77 -15.07
C GLN A 183 13.01 13.91 -14.66
N THR A 184 13.39 14.66 -13.62
CA THR A 184 13.45 16.14 -13.60
C THR A 184 13.62 16.63 -12.15
N ARG A 185 14.63 17.48 -11.95
CA ARG A 185 14.89 18.28 -10.73
C ARG A 185 15.44 17.51 -9.53
N VAL A 186 16.76 17.62 -9.34
CA VAL A 186 17.52 18.07 -8.15
C VAL A 186 16.97 17.87 -6.71
N ASP A 187 15.72 17.47 -6.41
CA ASP A 187 15.19 17.58 -5.05
C ASP A 187 14.72 16.32 -4.30
N THR A 188 14.46 15.15 -4.89
CA THR A 188 13.67 14.15 -4.11
C THR A 188 14.03 12.66 -4.15
N ASN A 189 14.98 12.17 -4.94
CA ASN A 189 15.27 10.73 -4.89
C ASN A 189 16.06 10.37 -3.63
N PHE A 190 15.57 9.40 -2.85
CA PHE A 190 16.24 8.84 -1.68
C PHE A 190 17.71 8.51 -1.97
N THR A 191 17.99 7.93 -3.16
CA THR A 191 19.35 7.66 -3.66
C THR A 191 20.18 8.93 -3.87
N THR A 192 19.61 10.01 -4.43
CA THR A 192 20.32 11.29 -4.64
C THR A 192 20.65 11.97 -3.31
N ARG A 193 19.69 12.00 -2.37
CA ARG A 193 19.92 12.56 -1.02
C ARG A 193 20.91 11.72 -0.20
N LEU A 194 20.91 10.40 -0.34
CA LEU A 194 21.92 9.52 0.26
C LEU A 194 23.31 9.68 -0.35
N TYR A 195 23.41 9.82 -1.67
CA TYR A 195 24.67 10.12 -2.35
C TYR A 195 25.27 11.45 -1.88
N ILE A 196 24.42 12.46 -1.67
CA ILE A 196 24.82 13.76 -1.10
C ILE A 196 25.16 13.64 0.40
N ALA A 197 24.49 12.75 1.15
CA ALA A 197 24.66 12.58 2.60
C ALA A 197 25.87 11.72 3.04
N GLN A 198 26.71 11.27 2.10
CA GLN A 198 27.93 10.53 2.43
C GLN A 198 28.91 11.38 3.26
N PRO A 199 29.57 10.81 4.30
CA PRO A 199 30.51 11.53 5.17
C PRO A 199 31.64 12.27 4.43
N ARG A 200 32.12 11.72 3.31
CA ARG A 200 33.21 12.32 2.51
C ARG A 200 32.84 13.64 1.82
N LEU A 201 31.55 13.94 1.65
CA LEU A 201 31.05 15.18 1.02
C LEU A 201 30.55 16.23 2.03
N ARG A 202 30.47 15.90 3.33
CA ARG A 202 30.03 16.81 4.41
C ARG A 202 30.79 18.12 4.48
N VAL A 203 32.05 18.12 4.05
CA VAL A 203 32.94 19.29 4.08
C VAL A 203 32.54 20.35 3.07
N ARG A 204 31.78 20.01 2.03
CA ARG A 204 31.52 20.92 0.90
C ARG A 204 30.25 21.76 1.03
N GLU A 205 29.27 21.36 1.86
CA GLU A 205 27.93 21.98 1.89
C GLU A 205 27.36 22.33 3.28
N GLY A 206 28.10 22.15 4.38
CA GLY A 206 27.73 22.75 5.68
C GLY A 206 26.45 22.20 6.35
N LEU A 207 26.06 20.95 6.08
CA LEU A 207 24.85 20.34 6.66
C LEU A 207 25.05 19.90 8.13
N ARG A 208 24.07 20.23 8.99
CA ARG A 208 24.12 20.04 10.46
C ARG A 208 23.88 18.58 10.90
N PRO A 209 24.43 18.15 12.06
CA PRO A 209 24.10 16.85 12.66
C PRO A 209 22.63 16.81 13.09
N GLY A 210 21.86 15.81 12.62
CA GLY A 210 20.41 15.65 12.88
C GLY A 210 19.57 15.51 11.61
N TYR A 211 20.06 16.01 10.47
CA TYR A 211 19.40 15.96 9.16
C TYR A 211 19.17 14.54 8.61
N PHE A 212 19.81 13.52 9.17
CA PHE A 212 19.87 12.17 8.61
C PHE A 212 18.63 11.32 8.90
N GLN A 213 17.97 11.50 10.05
CA GLN A 213 16.76 10.74 10.41
C GLN A 213 15.48 11.39 9.87
N GLU A 214 15.36 12.72 9.97
CA GLU A 214 14.22 13.46 9.41
C GLU A 214 14.29 13.58 7.88
N GLY A 215 15.49 13.64 7.31
CA GLY A 215 15.71 13.83 5.87
C GLY A 215 15.53 12.58 5.00
N LEU A 216 15.64 11.37 5.57
CA LEU A 216 15.49 10.10 4.84
C LEU A 216 14.06 9.56 4.83
N LEU A 217 13.30 9.76 5.91
CA LEU A 217 11.94 9.24 6.04
C LEU A 217 10.99 9.81 4.98
N GLY A 218 11.12 11.10 4.66
CA GLY A 218 10.32 11.74 3.62
C GLY A 218 10.49 11.08 2.24
N PRO A 219 11.71 11.00 1.69
CA PRO A 219 11.97 10.29 0.45
C PRO A 219 11.61 8.81 0.48
N THR A 220 11.88 8.09 1.59
CA THR A 220 11.45 6.69 1.73
C THR A 220 9.94 6.54 1.64
N PHE A 221 9.17 7.45 2.27
CA PHE A 221 7.72 7.47 2.18
C PHE A 221 7.26 7.69 0.73
N GLU A 222 7.80 8.69 0.04
CA GLU A 222 7.45 8.95 -1.37
C GLU A 222 7.77 7.76 -2.27
N ASP A 223 8.97 7.19 -2.16
CA ASP A 223 9.37 6.04 -2.97
C ASP A 223 8.52 4.79 -2.66
N SER A 224 8.09 4.61 -1.40
CA SER A 224 7.21 3.50 -1.02
C SER A 224 5.79 3.68 -1.58
N MET A 225 5.25 4.90 -1.52
CA MET A 225 3.95 5.24 -2.10
C MET A 225 3.95 5.05 -3.62
N ASP A 226 5.00 5.51 -4.28
CA ASP A 226 5.22 5.34 -5.72
C ASP A 226 5.38 3.87 -6.11
N LEU A 227 6.15 3.10 -5.33
CA LEU A 227 6.32 1.67 -5.55
C LEU A 227 4.97 0.98 -5.50
N ILE A 228 4.22 1.12 -4.40
CA ILE A 228 2.90 0.48 -4.21
C ILE A 228 1.98 0.84 -5.37
N ALA A 229 1.86 2.12 -5.70
CA ALA A 229 1.02 2.61 -6.79
C ALA A 229 1.34 1.98 -8.16
N LYS A 230 2.61 1.68 -8.43
CA LYS A 230 3.09 1.14 -9.72
C LYS A 230 2.97 -0.38 -9.83
N LEU A 231 2.90 -1.10 -8.70
CA LEU A 231 2.82 -2.58 -8.69
C LEU A 231 1.68 -3.15 -9.55
N PRO A 232 0.45 -2.59 -9.55
CA PRO A 232 -0.65 -3.13 -10.35
C PRO A 232 -0.38 -3.09 -11.84
N ASN A 233 0.17 -1.99 -12.37
CA ASN A 233 0.49 -1.88 -13.79
C ASN A 233 1.57 -2.89 -14.21
N ILE A 234 2.57 -3.11 -13.35
CA ILE A 234 3.61 -4.13 -13.59
C ILE A 234 2.98 -5.53 -13.59
N ALA A 235 2.24 -5.88 -12.54
CA ALA A 235 1.63 -7.20 -12.38
C ALA A 235 0.58 -7.49 -13.48
N GLY A 236 -0.26 -6.52 -13.81
CA GLY A 236 -1.26 -6.62 -14.87
C GLY A 236 -0.63 -6.81 -16.23
N ARG A 237 0.45 -6.08 -16.55
CA ARG A 237 1.19 -6.24 -17.81
C ARG A 237 1.84 -7.63 -17.90
N ILE A 238 2.51 -8.09 -16.84
CA ILE A 238 3.08 -9.45 -16.78
C ILE A 238 1.98 -10.50 -17.02
N TYR A 239 0.87 -10.39 -16.30
CA TYR A 239 -0.24 -11.33 -16.45
C TYR A 239 -0.79 -11.34 -17.88
N ARG A 240 -0.95 -10.17 -18.51
CA ARG A 240 -1.44 -10.09 -19.90
C ARG A 240 -0.45 -10.59 -20.93
N ASN A 241 0.85 -10.34 -20.73
CA ASN A 241 1.89 -10.83 -21.63
C ASN A 241 2.02 -12.35 -21.58
N VAL A 242 1.81 -12.97 -20.42
CA VAL A 242 1.96 -14.42 -20.23
C VAL A 242 0.65 -15.19 -20.49
N TYR A 243 -0.49 -14.67 -20.03
CA TYR A 243 -1.76 -15.42 -20.00
C TYR A 243 -2.95 -14.70 -20.64
N GLY A 244 -2.92 -13.36 -20.68
CA GLY A 244 -4.06 -12.56 -21.10
C GLY A 244 -4.18 -12.39 -22.62
N LYS A 245 -5.20 -11.60 -23.01
CA LYS A 245 -5.42 -11.16 -24.39
C LYS A 245 -5.75 -9.67 -24.40
N GLY A 246 -5.27 -8.96 -25.41
CA GLY A 246 -5.60 -7.56 -25.64
C GLY A 246 -4.76 -6.54 -24.85
N LYS A 247 -4.98 -5.27 -25.16
CA LYS A 247 -4.24 -4.13 -24.59
C LYS A 247 -4.48 -4.00 -23.08
N LEU A 248 -3.44 -3.60 -22.35
CA LEU A 248 -3.56 -3.25 -20.93
C LEU A 248 -4.50 -2.03 -20.78
N PRO A 249 -5.57 -2.10 -19.97
CA PRO A 249 -6.43 -0.94 -19.73
C PRO A 249 -5.70 0.13 -18.91
N ALA A 250 -6.18 1.37 -18.97
CA ALA A 250 -5.67 2.44 -18.13
C ALA A 250 -6.19 2.31 -16.68
N ILE A 251 -5.43 2.86 -15.74
CA ILE A 251 -5.88 3.06 -14.36
C ILE A 251 -7.07 4.04 -14.35
N ASP A 252 -8.13 3.67 -13.64
CA ASP A 252 -9.26 4.55 -13.37
C ASP A 252 -9.01 5.30 -12.05
N LEU A 253 -8.89 6.62 -12.14
CA LEU A 253 -8.63 7.52 -11.02
C LEU A 253 -9.77 7.58 -9.99
N GLN A 254 -10.95 7.06 -10.32
CA GLN A 254 -12.11 7.00 -9.42
C GLN A 254 -12.28 5.63 -8.75
N LYS A 255 -11.41 4.66 -9.05
CA LYS A 255 -11.48 3.30 -8.50
C LYS A 255 -10.38 3.07 -7.46
N ASP A 256 -10.69 2.19 -6.50
CA ASP A 256 -9.73 1.73 -5.51
C ASP A 256 -8.63 0.84 -6.14
N TYR A 257 -7.58 0.62 -5.35
CA TYR A 257 -6.38 -0.12 -5.74
C TYR A 257 -6.69 -1.54 -6.22
N ALA A 258 -7.51 -2.28 -5.48
CA ALA A 258 -7.86 -3.65 -5.79
C ALA A 258 -8.74 -3.75 -7.05
N HIS A 259 -9.69 -2.83 -7.22
CA HIS A 259 -10.49 -2.76 -8.45
C HIS A 259 -9.62 -2.47 -9.68
N ASN A 260 -8.68 -1.52 -9.58
CA ASN A 260 -7.75 -1.22 -10.66
C ASN A 260 -6.90 -2.45 -11.03
N LEU A 261 -6.37 -3.18 -10.05
CA LEU A 261 -5.67 -4.45 -10.30
C LEU A 261 -6.58 -5.48 -10.98
N ALA A 262 -7.80 -5.69 -10.48
CA ALA A 262 -8.75 -6.61 -11.10
C ALA A 262 -9.06 -6.24 -12.57
N ASN A 263 -9.23 -4.95 -12.87
CA ASN A 263 -9.42 -4.46 -14.24
C ASN A 263 -8.20 -4.74 -15.13
N LEU A 264 -6.99 -4.48 -14.63
CA LEU A 264 -5.74 -4.79 -15.34
C LEU A 264 -5.61 -6.28 -15.63
N LEU A 265 -6.07 -7.16 -14.74
CA LEU A 265 -6.11 -8.62 -14.94
C LEU A 265 -7.25 -9.08 -15.87
N GLY A 266 -8.20 -8.20 -16.22
CA GLY A 266 -9.32 -8.51 -17.12
C GLY A 266 -10.62 -8.92 -16.40
N PHE A 267 -10.71 -8.69 -15.09
CA PHE A 267 -11.83 -9.11 -14.24
C PHE A 267 -12.54 -7.94 -13.53
N GLY A 268 -12.32 -6.70 -13.98
CA GLY A 268 -12.88 -5.50 -13.33
C GLY A 268 -14.42 -5.43 -13.33
N GLU A 269 -15.06 -6.10 -14.30
CA GLU A 269 -16.53 -6.20 -14.37
C GLU A 269 -17.11 -7.29 -13.46
N ASN A 270 -16.27 -8.22 -12.96
CA ASN A 270 -16.69 -9.25 -12.03
C ASN A 270 -16.62 -8.73 -10.59
N GLY A 271 -17.74 -8.23 -10.09
CA GLY A 271 -17.84 -7.67 -8.73
C GLY A 271 -17.36 -8.61 -7.63
N ALA A 272 -17.63 -9.92 -7.75
CA ALA A 272 -17.16 -10.91 -6.77
C ALA A 272 -15.63 -11.08 -6.82
N PHE A 273 -15.03 -11.02 -8.00
CA PHE A 273 -13.56 -11.06 -8.14
C PHE A 273 -12.90 -9.79 -7.60
N VAL A 274 -13.53 -8.63 -7.78
CA VAL A 274 -13.05 -7.36 -7.19
C VAL A 274 -13.06 -7.43 -5.66
N GLU A 275 -14.15 -7.94 -5.06
CA GLU A 275 -14.24 -8.16 -3.60
C GLU A 275 -13.20 -9.17 -3.11
N LEU A 276 -13.03 -10.28 -3.83
CA LEU A 276 -11.97 -11.24 -3.55
C LEU A 276 -10.59 -10.58 -3.57
N MET A 277 -10.32 -9.69 -4.53
CA MET A 277 -9.03 -9.00 -4.62
C MET A 277 -8.81 -8.03 -3.45
N ARG A 278 -9.86 -7.32 -3.02
CA ARG A 278 -9.81 -6.44 -1.83
C ARG A 278 -9.44 -7.23 -0.58
N LEU A 279 -10.12 -8.35 -0.33
CA LEU A 279 -9.84 -9.23 0.79
C LEU A 279 -8.44 -9.86 0.66
N TYR A 280 -8.09 -10.40 -0.51
CA TYR A 280 -6.83 -11.09 -0.77
C TYR A 280 -5.62 -10.22 -0.48
N ILE A 281 -5.60 -8.99 -1.02
CA ILE A 281 -4.49 -8.05 -0.78
C ILE A 281 -4.42 -7.65 0.69
N THR A 282 -5.58 -7.45 1.33
CA THR A 282 -5.66 -7.07 2.74
C THR A 282 -5.05 -8.15 3.64
N ILE A 283 -5.51 -9.40 3.55
CA ILE A 283 -5.08 -10.45 4.48
C ILE A 283 -3.65 -10.96 4.23
N HIS A 284 -3.10 -10.76 3.04
CA HIS A 284 -1.71 -11.12 2.69
C HIS A 284 -0.73 -9.94 2.78
N SER A 285 -1.16 -8.80 3.32
CA SER A 285 -0.36 -7.57 3.32
C SER A 285 0.89 -7.64 4.20
N ASP A 286 0.83 -8.35 5.33
CA ASP A 286 1.93 -8.46 6.29
C ASP A 286 1.82 -9.73 7.15
N HIS A 287 2.94 -10.30 7.59
CA HIS A 287 2.96 -11.43 8.52
C HIS A 287 4.30 -11.52 9.26
N GLU A 288 4.49 -10.59 10.20
CA GLU A 288 5.73 -10.36 10.95
C GLU A 288 6.95 -10.11 10.05
N GLY A 289 8.12 -9.96 10.67
CA GLY A 289 9.38 -9.70 9.96
C GLY A 289 10.28 -10.92 9.77
N GLY A 290 9.91 -12.08 10.34
CA GLY A 290 10.75 -13.29 10.31
C GLY A 290 10.70 -14.08 9.00
N ASN A 291 9.65 -13.89 8.20
CA ASN A 291 9.53 -14.55 6.89
C ASN A 291 10.58 -14.02 5.90
N VAL A 292 10.95 -14.84 4.92
CA VAL A 292 12.09 -14.56 4.02
C VAL A 292 11.92 -13.25 3.24
N SER A 293 10.72 -12.95 2.75
CA SER A 293 10.47 -11.71 1.98
C SER A 293 10.59 -10.46 2.84
N ALA A 294 9.94 -10.43 4.01
CA ALA A 294 9.99 -9.29 4.91
C ALA A 294 11.42 -9.06 5.44
N HIS A 295 12.10 -10.14 5.85
CA HIS A 295 13.47 -10.07 6.33
C HIS A 295 14.45 -9.61 5.24
N ALA A 296 14.35 -10.14 4.01
CA ALA A 296 15.21 -9.72 2.90
C ALA A 296 15.06 -8.24 2.58
N GLY A 297 13.81 -7.74 2.51
CA GLY A 297 13.55 -6.32 2.30
C GLY A 297 14.10 -5.45 3.44
N LYS A 298 13.89 -5.87 4.69
CA LYS A 298 14.45 -5.18 5.88
C LYS A 298 15.97 -5.14 5.86
N LEU A 299 16.61 -6.27 5.52
CA LEU A 299 18.06 -6.40 5.48
C LEU A 299 18.68 -5.50 4.40
N VAL A 300 18.14 -5.53 3.18
CA VAL A 300 18.62 -4.68 2.08
C VAL A 300 18.37 -3.20 2.36
N GLY A 301 17.20 -2.86 2.92
CA GLY A 301 16.89 -1.51 3.36
C GLY A 301 17.79 -1.00 4.50
N SER A 302 18.31 -1.89 5.35
CA SER A 302 19.25 -1.53 6.43
C SER A 302 20.60 -1.01 5.91
N ALA A 303 20.96 -1.38 4.67
CA ALA A 303 22.11 -0.81 3.95
C ALA A 303 21.79 0.54 3.29
N LEU A 304 20.64 1.14 3.60
CA LEU A 304 20.12 2.37 2.99
C LEU A 304 19.86 2.21 1.48
N SER A 305 19.46 1.01 1.06
CA SER A 305 18.90 0.81 -0.29
C SER A 305 17.48 1.38 -0.37
N ASP A 306 17.11 1.94 -1.51
CA ASP A 306 15.76 2.49 -1.72
C ASP A 306 14.67 1.41 -1.63
N PRO A 307 13.38 1.80 -1.45
CA PRO A 307 12.28 0.86 -1.38
C PRO A 307 12.15 -0.08 -2.59
N PHE A 308 12.52 0.36 -3.81
CA PHE A 308 12.45 -0.47 -5.01
C PHE A 308 13.46 -1.62 -4.94
N LEU A 309 14.72 -1.33 -4.61
CA LEU A 309 15.75 -2.36 -4.44
C LEU A 309 15.43 -3.32 -3.29
N SER A 310 14.94 -2.77 -2.18
CA SER A 310 14.57 -3.57 -1.01
C SER A 310 13.40 -4.51 -1.33
N TYR A 311 12.38 -4.01 -2.04
CA TYR A 311 11.23 -4.82 -2.45
C TYR A 311 11.58 -5.83 -3.54
N ALA A 312 12.46 -5.49 -4.50
CA ALA A 312 12.95 -6.46 -5.48
C ALA A 312 13.68 -7.63 -4.82
N ALA A 313 14.53 -7.36 -3.82
CA ALA A 313 15.15 -8.42 -3.02
C ALA A 313 14.11 -9.26 -2.25
N ALA A 314 13.07 -8.61 -1.69
CA ALA A 314 11.96 -9.30 -1.05
C ALA A 314 11.20 -10.22 -2.02
N LEU A 315 10.94 -9.78 -3.26
CA LEU A 315 10.31 -10.59 -4.31
C LEU A 315 11.16 -11.82 -4.68
N ASN A 316 12.49 -11.67 -4.74
CA ASN A 316 13.39 -12.78 -5.00
C ASN A 316 13.36 -13.82 -3.86
N GLY A 317 13.29 -13.34 -2.61
CA GLY A 317 13.06 -14.21 -1.45
C GLY A 317 11.69 -14.91 -1.50
N LEU A 318 10.64 -14.19 -1.89
CA LEU A 318 9.27 -14.71 -2.04
C LEU A 318 9.16 -15.77 -3.16
N ALA A 319 9.92 -15.63 -4.24
CA ALA A 319 9.96 -16.60 -5.33
C ALA A 319 10.59 -17.95 -4.93
N GLY A 320 11.23 -18.03 -3.75
CA GLY A 320 11.77 -19.27 -3.21
C GLY A 320 10.67 -20.32 -2.98
N PRO A 321 10.87 -21.60 -3.38
CA PRO A 321 9.86 -22.65 -3.23
C PRO A 321 9.33 -22.85 -1.82
N LEU A 322 10.19 -22.66 -0.81
CA LEU A 322 9.84 -22.81 0.60
C LEU A 322 9.07 -21.61 1.19
N HIS A 323 8.74 -20.61 0.38
CA HIS A 323 8.03 -19.41 0.83
C HIS A 323 6.78 -19.16 -0.01
N GLY A 324 6.91 -18.92 -1.32
CA GLY A 324 5.81 -18.40 -2.15
C GLY A 324 4.90 -19.43 -2.83
N LEU A 325 5.14 -20.75 -2.70
CA LEU A 325 4.44 -21.75 -3.50
C LEU A 325 3.27 -22.46 -2.80
N ALA A 326 3.07 -22.25 -1.49
CA ALA A 326 2.07 -22.98 -0.72
C ALA A 326 0.65 -22.94 -1.34
N ASN A 327 0.21 -21.77 -1.84
CA ASN A 327 -1.07 -21.63 -2.53
C ASN A 327 -1.17 -22.56 -3.77
N GLN A 328 -0.13 -22.58 -4.59
CA GLN A 328 -0.09 -23.41 -5.80
C GLN A 328 -0.03 -24.89 -5.47
N GLU A 329 0.74 -25.28 -4.46
CA GLU A 329 0.84 -26.67 -4.00
C GLU A 329 -0.52 -27.20 -3.51
N VAL A 330 -1.24 -26.40 -2.70
CA VAL A 330 -2.59 -26.74 -2.24
C VAL A 330 -3.55 -26.88 -3.42
N LEU A 331 -3.56 -25.95 -4.38
CA LEU A 331 -4.45 -26.03 -5.53
C LEU A 331 -4.16 -27.25 -6.42
N VAL A 332 -2.89 -27.55 -6.69
CA VAL A 332 -2.47 -28.73 -7.44
C VAL A 332 -2.88 -30.01 -6.70
N TRP A 333 -2.71 -30.05 -5.38
CA TRP A 333 -3.12 -31.18 -4.56
C TRP A 333 -4.63 -31.38 -4.60
N LEU A 334 -5.43 -30.31 -4.39
CA LEU A 334 -6.89 -30.34 -4.46
C LEU A 334 -7.39 -30.81 -5.84
N THR A 335 -6.79 -30.32 -6.92
CA THR A 335 -7.17 -30.72 -8.29
C THR A 335 -6.87 -32.20 -8.53
N LYS A 336 -5.72 -32.70 -8.06
CA LYS A 336 -5.38 -34.13 -8.14
C LYS A 336 -6.31 -34.98 -7.30
N MET A 337 -6.63 -34.54 -6.08
CA MET A 337 -7.58 -35.22 -5.20
C MET A 337 -8.94 -35.34 -5.87
N GLN A 338 -9.52 -34.20 -6.29
CA GLN A 338 -10.82 -34.17 -6.98
C GLN A 338 -10.84 -35.05 -8.23
N SER A 339 -9.76 -35.07 -9.02
CA SER A 339 -9.67 -35.96 -10.20
C SER A 339 -9.74 -37.46 -9.86
N LYS A 340 -9.39 -37.84 -8.64
CA LYS A 340 -9.42 -39.23 -8.16
C LYS A 340 -10.74 -39.59 -7.50
N ILE A 341 -11.33 -38.69 -6.71
CA ILE A 341 -12.50 -39.00 -5.88
C ILE A 341 -13.83 -38.42 -6.43
N GLY A 342 -13.76 -37.57 -7.44
CA GLY A 342 -14.92 -36.90 -8.03
C GLY A 342 -15.28 -35.57 -7.35
N VAL A 343 -16.22 -34.84 -7.94
CA VAL A 343 -16.70 -33.53 -7.45
C VAL A 343 -17.66 -33.65 -6.25
N ASP A 344 -18.35 -34.78 -6.13
CA ASP A 344 -19.34 -35.07 -5.08
C ASP A 344 -18.89 -36.26 -4.22
N ALA A 345 -17.61 -36.27 -3.83
CA ALA A 345 -17.04 -37.33 -3.01
C ALA A 345 -17.67 -37.34 -1.61
N SER A 346 -17.90 -38.54 -1.05
CA SER A 346 -18.34 -38.68 0.34
C SER A 346 -17.19 -38.36 1.31
N ASP A 347 -17.53 -38.01 2.56
CA ASP A 347 -16.55 -37.81 3.63
C ASP A 347 -15.61 -39.01 3.79
N ASP A 348 -16.11 -40.23 3.56
CA ASP A 348 -15.29 -41.44 3.64
C ASP A 348 -14.33 -41.62 2.46
N ALA A 349 -14.61 -41.02 1.30
CA ALA A 349 -13.68 -40.99 0.17
C ALA A 349 -12.59 -39.90 0.33
N VAL A 350 -12.85 -38.90 1.18
CA VAL A 350 -11.93 -37.80 1.51
C VAL A 350 -10.90 -38.20 2.57
N LYS A 351 -11.30 -39.06 3.53
CA LYS A 351 -10.44 -39.58 4.61
C LYS A 351 -9.32 -40.48 4.09
#